data_AF-A0A7V4UYE0-F1
#
_entry.id   AF-A0A7V4UYE0-F1
#
_cell.length_a   1.000
_cell.length_b   1.000
_cell.length_c   1.000
_cell.angle_alpha   90.00
_cell.angle_beta   90.00
_cell.angle_gamma   90.00
#
_symmetry.space_group_name_H-M   'P 1'
#
loop_
_entity.id
_entity.type
_entity.pdbx_description
1 polymer ?
#
loop_
_entity_poly.entity_id
_entity_poly.type
_entity_poly.pdbx_seq_one_letter_code
_entity_poly.pdbx_strand_id
1 'polypeptide(L)'
;YQALKDLEIFSPVSLGIVKHHHEKENGCGYPDGLTSYEIARSSKITAIADVFSALTTNRSYRAAMSKEEALEIMFGEMAGSFDLEYLEVFKKTIS
;
A
#
# COMPACT_ATOMS: atom_id res chain seq x y z
N TYR A 1 -7.00 -5.19 -12.69
CA TYR A 1 -6.01 -5.92 -13.51
C TYR A 1 -6.64 -6.57 -14.73
N GLN A 2 -7.61 -7.49 -14.60
CA GLN A 2 -8.18 -8.24 -15.75
C GLN A 2 -8.74 -7.33 -16.85
N ALA A 3 -9.44 -6.25 -16.48
CA ALA A 3 -9.97 -5.28 -17.45
C ALA A 3 -8.90 -4.42 -18.14
N LEU A 4 -7.66 -4.40 -17.64
CA LEU A 4 -6.61 -3.49 -18.10
C LEU A 4 -5.42 -4.20 -18.77
N LYS A 5 -5.19 -5.47 -18.45
CA LYS A 5 -3.96 -6.20 -18.83
C LYS A 5 -3.74 -6.33 -20.34
N ASP A 6 -4.82 -6.30 -21.12
CA ASP A 6 -4.78 -6.46 -22.57
C ASP A 6 -4.74 -5.09 -23.30
N LEU A 7 -4.77 -3.98 -22.55
CA LEU A 7 -4.65 -2.64 -23.10
C LEU A 7 -3.18 -2.24 -23.12
N GLU A 8 -2.61 -2.11 -24.33
CA GLU A 8 -1.18 -1.79 -24.55
C GLU A 8 -0.73 -0.43 -23.98
N ILE A 9 -1.67 0.39 -23.52
CA ILE A 9 -1.38 1.70 -22.89
C ILE A 9 -0.81 1.58 -21.48
N PHE A 10 -0.97 0.43 -20.80
CA PHE A 10 -0.49 0.25 -19.43
C PHE A 10 0.83 -0.50 -19.38
N SER A 11 1.80 0.07 -18.67
CA SER A 11 3.08 -0.59 -18.44
C SER A 11 2.95 -1.83 -17.54
N PRO A 12 3.88 -2.80 -17.62
CA PRO A 12 3.91 -3.92 -16.69
C PRO A 12 3.97 -3.51 -15.21
N VAL A 13 4.66 -2.39 -14.91
CA VAL A 13 4.74 -1.83 -13.55
C VAL A 13 3.36 -1.35 -13.09
N SER A 14 2.66 -0.58 -13.92
CA SER A 14 1.30 -0.09 -13.60
C SER A 14 0.32 -1.24 -13.40
N LEU A 15 0.40 -2.27 -14.26
CA LEU A 15 -0.42 -3.47 -14.12
C LEU A 15 -0.10 -4.25 -12.84
N GLY A 16 1.19 -4.36 -12.48
CA GLY A 16 1.64 -4.97 -11.23
C GLY A 16 1.12 -4.24 -9.99
N ILE A 17 1.16 -2.90 -9.98
CA ILE A 17 0.57 -2.09 -8.91
C ILE A 17 -0.92 -2.37 -8.80
N VAL A 18 -1.66 -2.27 -9.92
CA VAL A 18 -3.11 -2.52 -9.93
C VAL A 18 -3.45 -3.92 -9.41
N LYS A 19 -2.62 -4.92 -9.69
CA LYS A 19 -2.87 -6.29 -9.23
C LYS A 19 -2.52 -6.46 -7.75
N HIS A 20 -1.42 -5.88 -7.28
CA HIS A 20 -0.75 -6.32 -6.05
C HIS A 20 -0.57 -5.25 -4.95
N HIS A 21 -1.04 -4.02 -5.12
CA HIS A 21 -0.93 -3.01 -4.04
C HIS A 21 -1.76 -3.33 -2.78
N HIS A 22 -2.61 -4.36 -2.82
CA HIS A 22 -3.31 -4.91 -1.66
C HIS A 22 -2.69 -6.20 -1.11
N GLU A 23 -1.58 -6.67 -1.70
CA GLU A 23 -0.74 -7.69 -1.06
C GLU A 23 -0.09 -7.12 0.20
N LYS A 24 0.18 -8.00 1.17
CA LYS A 24 0.76 -7.63 2.47
C LYS A 24 1.99 -8.47 2.72
N GLU A 25 3.03 -7.90 3.33
CA GLU A 25 4.28 -8.67 3.52
C GLU A 25 4.11 -9.95 4.33
N ASN A 26 3.17 -9.97 5.26
CA ASN A 26 2.80 -11.15 6.05
C ASN A 26 1.97 -12.21 5.31
N GLY A 27 1.68 -12.03 4.01
CA GLY A 27 0.92 -12.98 3.19
C GLY A 27 -0.60 -12.95 3.38
N CYS A 28 -1.12 -12.14 4.31
CA CYS A 28 -2.57 -12.00 4.53
C CYS A 28 -3.25 -11.04 3.54
N GLY A 29 -2.52 -10.62 2.50
CA GLY A 29 -3.01 -9.76 1.43
C GLY A 29 -3.71 -10.56 0.32
N TYR A 30 -4.05 -9.86 -0.76
CA TYR A 30 -4.74 -10.44 -1.91
C TYR A 30 -4.32 -9.72 -3.20
N PRO A 31 -4.53 -10.32 -4.39
CA PRO A 31 -5.28 -11.55 -4.69
C PRO A 31 -4.52 -12.86 -4.61
N ASP A 32 -3.19 -12.85 -4.68
CA ASP A 32 -2.35 -14.04 -4.82
C ASP A 32 -1.75 -14.50 -3.47
N GLY A 33 -1.83 -13.67 -2.41
CA GLY A 33 -1.32 -14.01 -1.07
C GLY A 33 0.21 -13.95 -1.00
N LEU A 34 0.80 -12.99 -1.71
CA LEU A 34 2.24 -12.84 -1.87
C LEU A 34 2.89 -12.37 -0.56
N THR A 35 4.14 -12.79 -0.34
CA THR A 35 4.94 -12.39 0.82
C THR A 35 6.16 -11.58 0.40
N SER A 36 6.61 -10.66 1.25
CA SER A 36 7.84 -9.87 1.15
C SER A 36 8.47 -9.74 -0.25
N TYR A 37 9.39 -10.64 -0.65
CA TYR A 37 10.18 -10.54 -1.88
C TYR A 37 9.39 -10.82 -3.18
N GLU A 38 8.21 -11.44 -3.06
CA GLU A 38 7.30 -11.71 -4.18
C GLU A 38 6.54 -10.45 -4.60
N ILE A 39 6.40 -9.48 -3.67
CA ILE A 39 5.72 -8.21 -3.93
C ILE A 39 6.70 -7.24 -4.59
N ALA A 40 6.37 -6.81 -5.81
CA ALA A 40 7.18 -5.81 -6.53
C ALA A 40 7.32 -4.51 -5.72
N ARG A 41 8.52 -3.91 -5.75
CA ARG A 41 8.84 -2.65 -5.05
C ARG A 41 7.79 -1.57 -5.27
N SER A 42 7.33 -1.37 -6.50
CA SER A 42 6.33 -0.37 -6.85
C SER A 42 5.00 -0.61 -6.11
N SER A 43 4.56 -1.87 -6.01
CA SER A 43 3.34 -2.24 -5.30
C SER A 43 3.47 -2.04 -3.80
N LYS A 44 4.64 -2.35 -3.20
CA LYS A 44 4.92 -2.06 -1.78
C LYS A 44 4.82 -0.57 -1.46
N ILE A 45 5.44 0.28 -2.30
CA ILE A 45 5.39 1.74 -2.12
C ILE A 45 3.96 2.25 -2.30
N THR A 46 3.23 1.77 -3.30
CA THR A 46 1.83 2.18 -3.51
C THR A 46 0.94 1.73 -2.35
N ALA A 47 1.12 0.55 -1.78
CA ALA A 47 0.35 0.08 -0.62
C ALA A 47 0.48 1.03 0.58
N ILE A 48 1.70 1.50 0.87
CA ILE A 48 1.96 2.48 1.93
C ILE A 48 1.22 3.80 1.64
N ALA A 49 1.38 4.33 0.43
CA ALA A 49 0.76 5.60 0.03
C ALA A 49 -0.78 5.53 0.01
N ASP A 50 -1.36 4.43 -0.46
CA ASP A 50 -2.80 4.20 -0.53
C ASP A 50 -3.42 4.17 0.87
N VAL A 51 -2.84 3.38 1.79
CA VAL A 51 -3.34 3.29 3.17
C VAL A 51 -3.18 4.61 3.89
N PHE A 52 -2.02 5.26 3.79
CA PHE A 52 -1.82 6.55 4.45
C PHE A 52 -2.81 7.61 3.95
N SER A 53 -3.01 7.71 2.64
CA SER A 53 -4.00 8.61 2.03
C SER A 53 -5.42 8.28 2.48
N ALA A 54 -5.77 6.99 2.55
CA ALA A 54 -7.06 6.53 3.04
C ALA A 54 -7.31 6.94 4.50
N LEU A 55 -6.28 6.86 5.35
CA LEU A 55 -6.37 7.22 6.77
C LEU A 55 -6.44 8.75 6.96
N THR A 56 -5.74 9.53 6.15
CA THR A 56 -5.63 11.00 6.31
C THR A 56 -6.60 11.81 5.46
N THR A 57 -7.50 11.16 4.71
CA THR A 57 -8.54 11.84 3.91
C THR A 57 -9.92 11.69 4.54
N ASN A 58 -10.72 12.76 4.48
CA ASN A 58 -12.13 12.72 4.90
C ASN A 58 -12.92 11.72 4.05
N ARG A 59 -13.69 10.87 4.71
CA ARG A 59 -14.65 9.95 4.07
C ARG A 59 -16.04 10.24 4.60
N SER A 60 -17.06 9.87 3.85
CA SER A 60 -18.47 10.11 4.21
C SER A 60 -18.84 9.58 5.60
N TYR A 61 -18.15 8.54 6.08
CA TYR A 61 -18.41 7.87 7.35
C TYR A 61 -17.36 8.14 8.44
N ARG A 62 -16.28 8.88 8.16
CA ARG A 62 -15.17 9.10 9.10
C ARG A 62 -14.35 10.33 8.73
N ALA A 63 -14.04 11.17 9.72
CA ALA A 63 -13.11 12.27 9.55
C ALA A 63 -11.69 11.78 9.20
N ALA A 64 -10.91 12.64 8.56
CA ALA A 64 -9.49 12.46 8.37
C ALA A 64 -8.76 12.34 9.71
N MET A 65 -7.85 11.38 9.81
CA MET A 65 -6.89 11.29 10.91
C MET A 65 -5.72 12.26 10.69
N SER A 66 -5.03 12.63 11.77
CA SER A 66 -3.74 13.30 11.68
C SER A 66 -2.69 12.39 11.05
N LYS A 67 -1.55 12.97 10.63
CA LYS A 67 -0.43 12.17 10.10
C LYS A 67 0.10 11.21 11.17
N GLU A 68 0.15 11.69 12.41
CA GLU A 68 0.65 10.98 13.56
C GLU A 68 -0.23 9.77 13.89
N GLU A 69 -1.55 9.95 13.94
CA GLU A 69 -2.53 8.88 14.16
C GLU A 69 -2.46 7.83 13.05
N ALA A 70 -2.36 8.27 11.78
CA ALA A 70 -2.24 7.36 10.66
C ALA A 70 -0.96 6.51 10.73
N LEU A 71 0.17 7.13 11.08
CA LEU A 71 1.45 6.43 11.26
C LEU A 71 1.40 5.46 12.45
N GLU A 72 0.76 5.82 13.56
CA GLU A 72 0.60 4.94 14.72
C GLU A 72 -0.16 3.65 14.35
N ILE A 73 -1.26 3.76 13.59
CA ILE A 73 -2.00 2.61 13.07
C ILE A 73 -1.13 1.76 12.14
N MET A 74 -0.40 2.40 11.21
CA MET A 74 0.41 1.71 10.22
C MET A 74 1.59 0.93 10.83
N PHE A 75 2.25 1.50 11.85
CA PHE A 75 3.35 0.84 12.57
C PHE A 75 2.88 -0.13 13.66
N GLY A 76 1.69 0.08 14.22
CA GLY A 76 1.11 -0.74 15.28
C GLY A 76 0.13 -1.78 14.76
N GLU A 77 -1.14 -1.39 14.60
CA GLU A 77 -2.24 -2.30 14.23
C GLU A 77 -2.03 -3.03 12.91
N MET A 78 -1.30 -2.42 11.97
CA MET A 78 -1.00 -3.00 10.66
C MET A 78 0.40 -3.61 10.56
N ALA A 79 1.07 -3.85 11.69
CA ALA A 79 2.40 -4.46 11.71
C ALA A 79 2.47 -5.73 10.84
N GLY A 80 3.54 -5.83 10.04
CA GLY A 80 3.75 -6.91 9.07
C GLY A 80 2.94 -6.76 7.76
N SER A 81 2.12 -5.73 7.60
CA SER A 81 1.45 -5.47 6.31
C SER A 81 2.38 -4.83 5.28
N PHE A 82 3.38 -4.07 5.74
CA PHE A 82 4.25 -3.24 4.91
C PHE A 82 5.71 -3.61 5.06
N ASP A 83 6.48 -3.31 4.01
CA ASP A 83 7.94 -3.29 4.05
C ASP A 83 8.39 -2.19 5.02
N LEU A 84 9.00 -2.59 6.13
CA LEU A 84 9.39 -1.69 7.21
C LEU A 84 10.44 -0.66 6.77
N GLU A 85 11.34 -1.03 5.86
CA GLU A 85 12.35 -0.09 5.35
C GLU A 85 11.67 1.03 4.56
N TYR A 86 10.70 0.67 3.71
CA TYR A 86 9.97 1.66 2.91
C TYR A 86 9.02 2.50 3.75
N LEU A 87 8.38 1.92 4.78
CA LEU A 87 7.51 2.65 5.69
C LEU A 87 8.28 3.70 6.51
N GLU A 88 9.48 3.36 6.98
CA GLU A 88 10.37 4.30 7.68
C GLU A 88 10.84 5.45 6.77
N VAL A 89 11.19 5.15 5.52
CA VAL A 89 11.54 6.19 4.53
C VAL A 89 10.33 7.10 4.25
N PHE A 90 9.14 6.52 4.10
CA PHE A 90 7.91 7.28 3.88
C PHE A 90 7.64 8.25 5.05
N LYS A 91 7.69 7.76 6.30
CA LYS A 91 7.54 8.58 7.52
C LYS A 91 8.47 9.80 7.50
N LYS A 92 9.76 9.60 7.21
CA LYS A 92 10.76 10.69 7.14
C LYS A 92 10.45 11.73 6.05
N THR A 93 9.73 11.35 5.00
CA THR A 93 9.42 12.22 3.86
C THR A 93 8.20 13.11 4.12
N ILE A 94 7.30 12.69 5.01
CA ILE A 94 6.05 13.40 5.32
C ILE A 94 6.06 14.14 6.67
N SER A 95 7.11 13.91 7.46
CA SER A 95 7.38 14.58 8.75
C SER A 95 7.97 15.96 8.54
#